data_AF-A0A5C6BL81-F1
#
_entry.id   AF-A0A5C6BL81-F1
#
_cell.length_a   1.000
_cell.length_b   1.000
_cell.length_c   1.000
_cell.angle_alpha   90.00
_cell.angle_beta   90.00
_cell.angle_gamma   90.00
#
_symmetry.space_group_name_H-M   'P 1'
#
loop_
_entity.id
_entity.type
_entity.pdbx_description
1 polymer ?
#
loop_
_entity_poly.entity_id
_entity_poly.type
_entity_poly.pdbx_seq_one_letter_code
_entity_poly.pdbx_strand_id
1 'polypeptide(L)'
;MNDALPRSTNRTLEFQNGSALGISNRWQGGQYCTILTAAGIVGCGIYDLVTPAEFNQAIAIAKGTPANPLVEPEDLFDAKIVGITPQAGALGITLGMTGKEAVELMLQANQEPSE
;
A
#
# COMPACT_ATOMS: atom_id res chain seq x y z
N MET A 1 -1.78 26.68 4.54
CA MET A 1 -2.31 26.07 5.79
C MET A 1 -1.11 25.70 6.65
N ASN A 2 -1.14 25.98 7.94
CA ASN A 2 -0.09 25.53 8.86
C ASN A 2 -0.06 24.00 8.83
N ASP A 3 0.96 23.42 8.21
CA ASP A 3 1.13 21.96 8.16
C ASP A 3 1.76 21.54 9.50
N ALA A 4 0.96 21.62 10.57
CA ALA A 4 1.40 21.29 11.91
C ALA A 4 1.81 19.81 11.95
N LEU A 5 3.05 19.55 12.36
CA LEU A 5 3.60 18.22 12.53
C LEU A 5 3.59 17.83 14.01
N PRO A 6 3.39 16.54 14.37
CA PRO A 6 3.10 15.43 13.46
C PRO A 6 1.68 15.52 12.89
N ARG A 7 1.49 14.97 11.68
CA ARG A 7 0.19 14.95 11.00
C ARG A 7 -0.15 13.52 10.60
N SER A 8 -1.39 13.12 10.85
CA SER A 8 -1.97 11.86 10.43
C SER A 8 -3.28 12.12 9.70
N THR A 9 -3.50 11.47 8.57
CA THR A 9 -4.80 11.42 7.91
C THR A 9 -5.12 10.00 7.48
N ASN A 10 -6.40 9.67 7.48
CA ASN A 10 -6.91 8.45 6.89
C ASN A 10 -8.20 8.74 6.13
N ARG A 11 -8.52 7.90 5.15
CA ARG A 11 -9.76 7.98 4.36
C ARG A 11 -10.04 6.65 3.70
N THR A 12 -11.32 6.36 3.47
CA THR A 12 -11.73 5.24 2.62
C THR A 12 -11.41 5.55 1.17
N LEU A 13 -10.87 4.58 0.45
CA LEU A 13 -10.58 4.61 -0.97
C LEU A 13 -11.40 3.54 -1.67
N GLU A 14 -12.06 3.91 -2.77
CA GLU A 14 -12.94 3.02 -3.53
C GLU A 14 -12.19 2.40 -4.72
N PHE A 15 -12.35 1.09 -4.88
CA PHE A 15 -11.77 0.26 -5.92
C PHE A 15 -12.86 -0.57 -6.60
N GLN A 16 -12.52 -1.28 -7.68
CA GLN A 16 -13.46 -2.14 -8.37
C GLN A 16 -13.85 -3.35 -7.49
N ASN A 17 -12.90 -3.91 -6.76
CA ASN A 17 -13.10 -5.10 -5.93
C ASN A 17 -13.46 -4.80 -4.46
N GLY A 18 -13.78 -3.54 -4.12
CA GLY A 18 -14.21 -3.14 -2.78
C GLY A 18 -13.59 -1.82 -2.32
N SER A 19 -13.47 -1.63 -1.01
CA SER A 19 -12.87 -0.44 -0.42
C SER A 19 -11.68 -0.78 0.48
N ALA A 20 -10.75 0.17 0.59
CA ALA A 20 -9.54 0.04 1.40
C ALA A 20 -9.31 1.30 2.24
N LEU A 21 -8.54 1.18 3.33
CA LEU A 21 -8.18 2.31 4.17
C LEU A 21 -6.86 2.93 3.69
N GLY A 22 -6.92 4.12 3.11
CA GLY A 22 -5.76 4.93 2.80
C GLY A 22 -5.28 5.69 4.04
N ILE A 23 -3.97 5.70 4.28
CA ILE A 23 -3.35 6.39 5.42
C ILE A 23 -2.13 7.19 4.94
N SER A 24 -1.97 8.41 5.47
CA SER A 24 -0.77 9.24 5.32
C SER A 24 -0.33 9.78 6.68
N ASN A 25 0.96 9.64 7.00
CA ASN A 25 1.57 10.18 8.20
C ASN A 25 2.83 10.97 7.86
N ARG A 26 3.03 12.10 8.57
CA ARG A 26 4.15 13.02 8.35
C ARG A 26 4.76 13.45 9.69
N TRP A 27 6.09 13.56 9.72
CA TRP A 27 6.87 14.06 10.87
C TRP A 27 8.06 14.89 10.36
N GLN A 28 8.86 15.42 11.28
CA GLN A 28 10.04 16.19 10.93
C GLN A 28 11.03 15.32 10.14
N GLY A 29 11.18 15.62 8.85
CA GLY A 29 12.12 14.93 7.97
C GLY A 29 11.66 13.57 7.43
N GLY A 30 10.37 13.24 7.56
CA GLY A 30 9.86 12.00 6.96
C GLY A 30 8.35 11.92 6.83
N GLN A 31 7.94 10.93 6.05
CA GLN A 31 6.54 10.64 5.76
C GLN A 31 6.40 9.17 5.37
N TYR A 32 5.18 8.65 5.50
CA TYR A 32 4.79 7.41 4.84
C TYR A 32 3.32 7.44 4.44
N CYS A 33 3.00 6.71 3.37
CA CYS A 33 1.63 6.43 2.97
C CYS A 33 1.45 4.94 2.72
N THR A 34 0.20 4.49 2.87
CA THR A 34 -0.19 3.09 2.69
C THR A 34 -1.65 3.00 2.31
N ILE A 35 -2.00 1.94 1.60
CA ILE A 35 -3.37 1.46 1.39
C ILE A 35 -3.47 0.11 2.10
N LEU A 36 -4.34 0.06 3.10
CA LEU A 36 -4.58 -1.13 3.93
C LEU A 36 -5.86 -1.82 3.46
N THR A 37 -5.74 -3.09 3.13
CA THR A 37 -6.87 -4.01 2.89
C THR A 37 -6.92 -5.03 4.03
N ALA A 38 -7.96 -5.86 4.07
CA ALA A 38 -7.99 -6.96 5.03
C ALA A 38 -7.07 -8.14 4.63
N ALA A 39 -6.60 -8.22 3.39
CA ALA A 39 -5.67 -9.27 2.94
C ALA A 39 -4.20 -8.87 3.11
N GLY A 40 -3.91 -7.56 3.12
CA GLY A 40 -2.54 -7.06 3.11
C GLY A 40 -2.41 -5.55 2.93
N ILE A 41 -1.17 -5.12 2.71
CA ILE A 41 -0.77 -3.70 2.60
C ILE A 41 -0.08 -3.44 1.26
N VAL A 42 -0.48 -2.36 0.60
CA VAL A 42 0.34 -1.68 -0.41
C VAL A 42 0.93 -0.42 0.21
N GLY A 43 2.24 -0.38 0.40
CA GLY A 43 2.93 0.68 1.13
C GLY A 43 4.00 1.40 0.31
N CYS A 44 4.39 2.59 0.75
CA CYS A 44 5.58 3.25 0.21
C CYS A 44 6.88 2.58 0.70
N GLY A 45 8.03 2.98 0.14
CA GLY A 45 9.33 2.32 0.34
C GLY A 45 9.93 2.30 1.76
N ILE A 46 9.20 2.70 2.81
CA ILE A 46 9.70 2.72 4.19
C ILE A 46 9.58 1.37 4.90
N TYR A 47 8.65 0.51 4.48
CA TYR A 47 8.40 -0.77 5.12
C TYR A 47 9.52 -1.78 4.80
N ASP A 48 9.90 -2.56 5.80
CA ASP A 48 10.70 -3.77 5.60
C ASP A 48 9.84 -4.89 5.00
N LEU A 49 10.44 -5.73 4.15
CA LEU A 49 9.80 -6.91 3.58
C LEU A 49 10.18 -8.21 4.32
N VAL A 50 11.30 -8.21 5.03
CA VAL A 50 11.80 -9.42 5.72
C VAL A 50 10.88 -9.76 6.88
N THR A 51 10.67 -8.81 7.79
CA THR A 51 9.83 -8.99 8.98
C THR A 51 8.41 -9.47 8.64
N PRO A 52 7.61 -8.79 7.79
CA PRO A 52 6.26 -9.26 7.49
C PRO A 52 6.23 -10.61 6.76
N ALA A 53 7.28 -10.96 5.99
CA ALA A 53 7.36 -12.28 5.37
C ALA A 53 7.50 -13.40 6.40
N GLU A 54 8.21 -13.19 7.52
CA GLU A 54 8.31 -14.16 8.62
C GLU A 54 6.94 -14.49 9.25
N PHE A 55 6.00 -13.53 9.20
CA PHE A 55 4.64 -13.68 9.71
C PHE A 55 3.61 -13.99 8.61
N ASN A 56 4.06 -14.36 7.40
CA ASN A 56 3.20 -14.67 6.25
C ASN A 56 2.20 -13.53 5.90
N GLN A 57 2.60 -12.27 6.09
CA GLN A 57 1.77 -11.11 5.74
C GLN A 57 1.96 -10.73 4.26
N ALA A 58 0.88 -10.35 3.59
CA ALA A 58 0.92 -9.87 2.21
C ALA A 58 1.29 -8.38 2.18
N ILE A 59 2.52 -8.06 1.76
CA ILE A 59 2.99 -6.67 1.60
C ILE A 59 3.51 -6.48 0.18
N ALA A 60 3.09 -5.40 -0.47
CA ALA A 60 3.65 -4.92 -1.73
C ALA A 60 4.15 -3.48 -1.55
N ILE A 61 5.36 -3.20 -2.06
CA ILE A 61 6.07 -1.94 -1.85
C ILE A 61 6.21 -1.20 -3.16
N ALA A 62 5.65 0.01 -3.19
CA ALA A 62 5.91 0.99 -4.23
C ALA A 62 6.98 2.00 -3.78
N LYS A 63 7.81 2.46 -4.71
CA LYS A 63 8.91 3.38 -4.39
C LYS A 63 8.80 4.69 -5.17
N GLY A 64 8.72 5.79 -4.43
CA GLY A 64 8.89 7.14 -4.97
C GLY A 64 10.36 7.52 -5.13
N THR A 65 10.59 8.73 -5.62
CA THR A 65 11.93 9.31 -5.74
C THR A 65 12.01 10.59 -4.91
N PRO A 66 13.21 11.12 -4.61
CA PRO A 66 13.33 12.43 -3.98
C PRO A 66 12.65 13.56 -4.77
N ALA A 67 12.56 13.43 -6.10
CA ALA A 67 11.88 14.40 -6.97
C ALA A 67 10.35 14.22 -7.01
N ASN A 68 9.86 13.00 -6.72
CA ASN A 68 8.43 12.68 -6.65
C ASN A 68 8.19 11.68 -5.51
N PRO A 69 8.13 12.17 -4.25
CA PRO A 69 7.93 11.31 -3.10
C PRO A 69 6.47 10.85 -3.00
N LEU A 70 6.23 9.68 -2.44
CA LEU A 70 4.88 9.17 -2.17
C LEU A 70 4.43 9.72 -0.80
N VAL A 71 3.45 10.61 -0.79
CA VAL A 71 3.00 11.39 0.37
C VAL A 71 1.57 10.98 0.77
N GLU A 72 0.68 10.92 -0.20
CA GLU A 72 -0.72 10.56 -0.05
C GLU A 72 -0.94 9.11 -0.50
N PRO A 73 -1.93 8.40 0.05
CA PRO A 73 -2.17 7.01 -0.37
C PRO A 73 -2.52 6.91 -1.86
N GLU A 74 -3.13 7.93 -2.45
CA GLU A 74 -3.44 8.00 -3.89
C GLU A 74 -2.17 8.06 -4.77
N ASP A 75 -1.02 8.52 -4.24
CA ASP A 75 0.25 8.48 -4.97
C ASP A 75 0.69 7.03 -5.29
N LEU A 76 0.19 6.05 -4.53
CA LEU A 76 0.46 4.63 -4.77
C LEU A 76 -0.28 4.10 -6.00
N PHE A 77 -1.33 4.76 -6.48
CA PHE A 77 -2.18 4.22 -7.56
C PHE A 77 -1.40 3.93 -8.83
N ASP A 78 -0.51 4.83 -9.21
CA ASP A 78 0.32 4.71 -10.42
C ASP A 78 1.77 4.32 -10.12
N ALA A 79 2.18 4.38 -8.85
CA ALA A 79 3.52 4.00 -8.44
C ALA A 79 3.77 2.51 -8.66
N LYS A 80 4.98 2.18 -9.12
CA LYS A 80 5.33 0.81 -9.48
C LYS A 80 5.78 0.01 -8.26
N ILE A 81 5.25 -1.21 -8.15
CA ILE A 81 5.68 -2.19 -7.15
C ILE A 81 7.11 -2.64 -7.48
N VAL A 82 8.02 -2.49 -6.50
CA VAL A 82 9.43 -2.84 -6.59
C VAL A 82 9.86 -3.94 -5.62
N GLY A 83 8.97 -4.33 -4.71
CA GLY A 83 9.22 -5.44 -3.79
C GLY A 83 7.91 -6.01 -3.25
N ILE A 84 7.90 -7.30 -2.97
CA ILE A 84 6.73 -8.03 -2.48
C ILE A 84 7.17 -9.11 -1.47
N THR A 85 6.30 -9.46 -0.53
CA THR A 85 6.45 -10.68 0.26
C THR A 85 6.01 -11.91 -0.54
N PRO A 86 6.42 -13.14 -0.16
CA PRO A 86 5.93 -14.36 -0.80
C PRO A 86 4.40 -14.48 -0.79
N GLN A 87 3.76 -14.11 0.32
CA GLN A 87 2.29 -14.14 0.43
C GLN A 87 1.64 -13.15 -0.57
N ALA A 88 2.18 -11.95 -0.75
CA ALA A 88 1.69 -11.02 -1.76
C ALA A 88 1.83 -11.59 -3.19
N GLY A 89 2.95 -12.28 -3.47
CA GLY A 89 3.14 -13.00 -4.73
C GLY A 89 2.13 -14.13 -4.95
N ALA A 90 1.75 -14.84 -3.89
CA ALA A 90 0.71 -15.88 -3.95
C ALA A 90 -0.68 -15.32 -4.29
N LEU A 91 -0.94 -14.03 -4.02
CA LEU A 91 -2.14 -13.32 -4.45
C LEU A 91 -2.08 -12.85 -5.92
N GLY A 92 -1.01 -13.17 -6.66
CA GLY A 92 -0.83 -12.78 -8.06
C GLY A 92 -0.14 -11.43 -8.26
N ILE A 93 0.32 -10.77 -7.19
CA ILE A 93 1.03 -9.49 -7.31
C ILE A 93 2.43 -9.72 -7.87
N THR A 94 2.83 -8.92 -8.85
CA THR A 94 4.14 -9.00 -9.50
C THR A 94 4.85 -7.65 -9.53
N LEU A 95 6.17 -7.68 -9.69
CA LEU A 95 6.98 -6.46 -9.82
C LEU A 95 6.61 -5.70 -11.10
N GLY A 96 6.55 -4.38 -11.02
CA GLY A 96 6.17 -3.51 -12.15
C GLY A 96 4.67 -3.29 -12.32
N MET A 97 3.81 -3.99 -11.59
CA MET A 97 2.40 -3.62 -11.41
C MET A 97 2.29 -2.24 -10.75
N THR A 98 1.19 -1.55 -11.00
CA THR A 98 0.85 -0.34 -10.23
C THR A 98 0.34 -0.70 -8.84
N GLY A 99 0.43 0.22 -7.88
CA GLY A 99 -0.13 -0.02 -6.56
C GLY A 99 -1.65 -0.22 -6.61
N LYS A 100 -2.36 0.43 -7.54
CA LYS A 100 -3.79 0.18 -7.74
C LYS A 100 -4.07 -1.27 -8.14
N GLU A 101 -3.35 -1.81 -9.12
CA GLU A 101 -3.47 -3.22 -9.53
C GLU A 101 -3.20 -4.17 -8.36
N ALA A 102 -2.19 -3.88 -7.54
CA ALA A 102 -1.88 -4.68 -6.36
C ALA A 102 -3.00 -4.64 -5.29
N VAL A 103 -3.62 -3.47 -5.07
CA VAL A 103 -4.76 -3.36 -4.14
C VAL A 103 -5.96 -4.13 -4.66
N GLU A 104 -6.27 -4.07 -5.96
CA GLU A 104 -7.39 -4.81 -6.54
C GLU A 104 -7.23 -6.34 -6.33
N LEU A 105 -6.02 -6.87 -6.45
CA LEU A 105 -5.72 -8.28 -6.18
C LEU A 105 -5.89 -8.63 -4.70
N MET A 106 -5.45 -7.76 -3.78
CA MET A 106 -5.65 -7.95 -2.35
C MET A 106 -7.13 -7.92 -1.96
N LEU A 107 -7.91 -7.01 -2.54
CA LEU A 107 -9.35 -6.92 -2.29
C LEU A 107 -10.09 -8.15 -2.86
N GLN A 108 -9.70 -8.61 -4.05
CA GLN A 108 -10.26 -9.82 -4.67
C GLN A 108 -10.03 -11.06 -3.79
N ALA A 109 -8.84 -11.20 -3.20
CA ALA A 109 -8.49 -12.34 -2.33
C ALA A 109 -9.37 -12.46 -1.08
N ASN A 110 -10.03 -11.37 -0.68
CA ASN A 110 -10.92 -11.32 0.48
C ASN A 110 -12.42 -11.32 0.12
N GLN A 111 -12.78 -11.43 -1.15
CA GLN A 111 -14.16 -11.72 -1.51
C GLN A 111 -14.39 -13.22 -1.27
N GLU A 112 -15.27 -13.56 -0.31
CA GLU A 112 -15.71 -14.95 -0.15
C GLU A 112 -16.26 -15.46 -1.49
N PRO A 113 -15.97 -16.71 -1.89
CA PRO A 113 -16.64 -17.29 -3.04
C PRO A 113 -18.15 -17.23 -2.78
N SER A 114 -18.89 -16.64 -3.71
CA SER A 114 -20.35 -16.68 -3.69
C SER A 114 -20.77 -18.15 -3.66
N GLU A 115 -21.45 -18.58 -2.59
CA GLU A 115 -22.17 -19.86 -2.56
C GLU A 115 -23.24 -19.92 -3.66
#